data_AF-A0A1C6F4H5-F1
#
_entry.id   AF-A0A1C6F4H5-F1
#
_cell.length_a   1.000
_cell.length_b   1.000
_cell.length_c   1.000
_cell.angle_alpha   90.00
_cell.angle_beta   90.00
_cell.angle_gamma   90.00
#
_symmetry.space_group_name_H-M   'P 1'
#
loop_
_entity.id
_entity.type
_entity.pdbx_description
1 polymer ?
#
loop_
_entity_poly.entity_id
_entity_poly.type
_entity_poly.pdbx_seq_one_letter_code
_entity_poly.pdbx_strand_id
1 'polypeptide(L)'
;MGEKYYWVLGFCCGFIAVVIVTLIIANIKKKKSTYTEYDERQVLARGKAYKSAFFVLIGYIIVCALVNVLEINWAELSVQMFIGLFLSTAVFVGVSIFNDAYFTSNKGRKSLLGILAFIAGAEYLGIAFGNKTFVTNGIANLDIIPIIVMIWAISIFLMVVIKTIIDKKAVEE
;
A
#
# COMPACT_ATOMS: atom_id res chain seq x y z
N MET A 1 -21.37 -10.94 -21.14
CA MET A 1 -20.17 -10.08 -21.27
C MET A 1 -20.27 -8.73 -20.56
N GLY A 2 -21.46 -8.20 -20.22
CA GLY A 2 -21.60 -6.83 -19.65
C GLY A 2 -21.07 -6.62 -18.22
N GLU A 3 -21.23 -7.59 -17.31
CA GLU A 3 -20.93 -7.36 -15.89
C GLU A 3 -19.45 -7.10 -15.56
N LYS A 4 -18.53 -7.69 -16.32
CA LYS A 4 -17.08 -7.52 -16.08
C LYS A 4 -16.59 -6.11 -16.39
N TYR A 5 -17.25 -5.39 -17.30
CA TYR A 5 -16.81 -4.04 -17.70
C TYR A 5 -17.23 -2.96 -16.70
N TYR A 6 -18.35 -3.14 -15.97
CA TYR A 6 -18.80 -2.16 -14.98
C TYR A 6 -17.82 -2.03 -13.81
N TRP A 7 -17.20 -3.15 -13.38
CA TRP A 7 -16.16 -3.13 -12.35
C TRP A 7 -14.90 -2.38 -12.80
N VAL A 8 -14.46 -2.60 -14.04
CA VAL A 8 -13.31 -1.90 -14.62
C VAL A 8 -13.60 -0.41 -14.80
N LEU A 9 -14.79 -0.05 -15.28
CA LEU A 9 -15.23 1.34 -15.43
C LEU A 9 -15.37 2.03 -14.07
N GLY A 10 -15.91 1.34 -13.07
CA GLY A 10 -16.00 1.84 -11.69
C GLY A 10 -14.63 2.11 -11.08
N PHE A 11 -13.68 1.18 -11.25
CA PHE A 11 -12.30 1.35 -10.78
C PHE A 11 -11.60 2.52 -11.48
N CYS A 12 -11.70 2.61 -12.82
CA CYS A 12 -11.12 3.70 -13.60
C CYS A 12 -11.72 5.06 -13.21
N CYS A 13 -13.04 5.15 -13.05
CA CYS A 13 -13.72 6.38 -12.65
C CYS A 13 -13.32 6.81 -11.23
N GLY A 14 -13.26 5.87 -10.29
CA GLY A 14 -12.79 6.13 -8.93
C GLY A 14 -11.33 6.60 -8.88
N PHE A 15 -10.45 5.96 -9.64
CA PHE A 15 -9.04 6.35 -9.73
C PHE A 15 -8.87 7.76 -10.31
N ILE A 16 -9.58 8.07 -11.40
CA ILE A 16 -9.56 9.39 -12.03
C ILE A 16 -10.08 10.47 -11.05
N ALA A 17 -11.17 10.19 -10.34
CA ALA A 17 -11.71 11.12 -9.34
C ALA A 17 -10.70 11.40 -8.21
N VAL A 18 -10.03 10.38 -7.69
CA VAL A 18 -8.98 10.54 -6.67
C VAL A 18 -7.83 11.39 -7.20
N VAL A 19 -7.37 11.15 -8.44
CA VAL A 19 -6.30 11.95 -9.07
C VAL A 19 -6.72 13.43 -9.19
N ILE A 20 -7.94 13.70 -9.68
CA ILE A 20 -8.46 15.06 -9.85
C ILE A 20 -8.55 15.78 -8.49
N VAL A 21 -9.14 15.14 -7.48
CA VAL A 21 -9.27 15.71 -6.13
C VAL A 21 -7.89 16.00 -5.54
N THR A 22 -6.94 15.08 -5.70
CA THR A 22 -5.57 15.27 -5.22
C THR A 22 -4.87 16.44 -5.89
N LEU A 23 -5.04 16.61 -7.22
CA LEU A 23 -4.50 17.75 -7.97
C LEU A 23 -5.13 19.08 -7.54
N ILE A 24 -6.44 19.11 -7.29
CA ILE A 24 -7.13 20.31 -6.78
C ILE A 24 -6.59 20.68 -5.40
N ILE A 25 -6.49 19.72 -4.48
CA ILE A 25 -5.93 19.95 -3.14
C ILE A 25 -4.47 20.41 -3.23
N ALA A 26 -3.66 19.81 -4.10
CA ALA A 26 -2.27 20.19 -4.30
C ALA A 26 -2.16 21.64 -4.79
N ASN A 27 -2.98 22.06 -5.76
CA ASN A 27 -3.01 23.44 -6.25
C ASN A 27 -3.47 24.44 -5.19
N ILE A 28 -4.46 24.10 -4.36
CA ILE A 28 -4.92 24.94 -3.25
C ILE A 28 -3.83 25.08 -2.18
N LYS A 29 -3.13 23.99 -1.84
CA LYS A 29 -2.01 24.01 -0.87
C LYS A 29 -0.81 24.79 -1.40
N LYS A 30 -0.51 24.69 -2.70
CA LYS A 30 0.55 25.47 -3.36
C LYS A 30 0.34 26.97 -3.22
N LYS A 31 -0.92 27.43 -3.19
CA LYS A 31 -1.29 28.84 -3.00
C LYS A 31 -1.17 29.34 -1.55
N LYS A 32 -0.92 28.45 -0.58
CA LYS A 32 -1.00 28.74 0.86
C LYS A 32 0.28 28.44 1.66
N SER A 33 1.34 27.95 1.02
CA SER A 33 2.39 27.22 1.73
C SER A 33 3.72 27.96 1.82
N THR A 34 4.02 28.45 3.02
CA THR A 34 5.32 28.22 3.68
C THR A 34 5.54 26.71 3.72
N TYR A 35 6.16 26.16 2.67
CA TYR A 35 6.55 24.77 2.66
C TYR A 35 7.58 24.56 3.77
N THR A 36 7.31 23.63 4.68
CA THR A 36 8.40 22.95 5.38
C THR A 36 9.10 22.14 4.30
N GLU A 37 10.14 22.73 3.73
CA GLU A 37 11.00 22.10 2.73
C GLU A 37 11.50 20.78 3.31
N TYR A 38 11.32 19.68 2.58
CA TYR A 38 11.86 18.40 2.99
C TYR A 38 13.38 18.57 3.07
N ASP A 39 13.96 18.31 4.23
CA ASP A 39 15.41 18.28 4.40
C ASP A 39 16.01 17.34 3.33
N GLU A 40 17.15 17.72 2.75
CA GLU A 40 17.91 16.93 1.78
C GLU A 40 18.07 15.46 2.23
N ARG A 41 18.20 15.24 3.55
CA ARG A 41 18.25 13.91 4.17
C ARG A 41 16.98 13.09 3.90
N GLN A 42 15.80 13.71 4.02
CA GLN A 42 14.52 13.06 3.77
C GLN A 42 14.32 12.76 2.28
N VAL A 43 14.79 13.64 1.40
CA VAL A 43 14.75 13.42 -0.07
C VAL A 43 15.63 12.23 -0.44
N LEU A 44 16.85 12.15 0.09
CA LEU A 44 17.77 11.05 -0.17
C LEU A 44 17.25 9.72 0.37
N ALA A 45 16.66 9.73 1.57
CA ALA A 45 16.02 8.55 2.15
C ALA A 45 14.82 8.06 1.32
N ARG A 46 13.99 8.97 0.79
CA ARG A 46 12.91 8.62 -0.14
C ARG A 46 13.44 8.02 -1.44
N GLY A 47 14.53 8.58 -1.99
CA GLY A 47 15.20 8.01 -3.16
C GLY A 47 15.63 6.56 -2.94
N LYS A 48 16.19 6.25 -1.77
CA LYS A 48 16.52 4.87 -1.37
C LYS A 48 15.28 3.98 -1.25
N ALA A 49 14.20 4.49 -0.66
CA ALA A 49 12.94 3.77 -0.55
C ALA A 49 12.35 3.43 -1.92
N TYR A 50 12.31 4.40 -2.85
CA TYR A 50 11.84 4.19 -4.23
C TYR A 50 12.67 3.13 -4.95
N LYS A 51 14.01 3.25 -4.88
CA LYS A 51 14.92 2.28 -5.51
C LYS A 51 14.67 0.86 -4.97
N SER A 52 14.54 0.73 -3.66
CA SER A 52 14.32 -0.57 -3.01
C SER A 52 12.98 -1.18 -3.42
N ALA A 53 11.89 -0.40 -3.34
CA ALA A 53 10.56 -0.84 -3.74
C ALA A 53 10.46 -1.22 -5.22
N PHE A 54 11.16 -0.49 -6.09
CA PHE A 54 11.24 -0.78 -7.52
C PHE A 54 11.92 -2.13 -7.77
N PHE A 55 13.09 -2.38 -7.19
CA PHE A 55 13.78 -3.66 -7.38
C PHE A 55 13.00 -4.85 -6.80
N VAL A 56 12.29 -4.67 -5.69
CA VAL A 56 11.39 -5.71 -5.15
C VAL A 56 10.25 -5.99 -6.11
N LEU A 57 9.64 -4.96 -6.72
CA LEU A 57 8.58 -5.15 -7.72
C LEU A 57 9.10 -5.89 -8.95
N ILE A 58 10.27 -5.50 -9.48
CA ILE A 58 10.90 -6.18 -10.62
C ILE A 58 11.18 -7.64 -10.29
N GLY A 59 11.77 -7.92 -9.11
CA GLY A 59 12.02 -9.29 -8.66
C GLY A 59 10.73 -10.11 -8.57
N TYR A 60 9.67 -9.53 -7.99
CA TYR A 60 8.36 -10.17 -7.91
C TYR A 60 7.77 -10.49 -9.30
N ILE A 61 7.83 -9.54 -10.24
CA ILE A 61 7.35 -9.73 -11.61
C ILE A 61 8.14 -10.85 -12.31
N ILE A 62 9.47 -10.89 -12.14
CA ILE A 62 10.31 -11.96 -12.71
C ILE A 62 9.90 -13.32 -12.13
N VAL A 63 9.69 -13.42 -10.82
CA VAL A 63 9.22 -14.67 -10.20
C VAL A 63 7.85 -15.07 -10.74
N CYS A 64 6.89 -14.14 -10.85
CA CYS A 64 5.58 -14.44 -11.43
C CYS A 64 5.69 -14.90 -12.89
N ALA A 65 6.56 -14.28 -13.68
CA ALA A 65 6.82 -14.68 -15.06
C ALA A 65 7.41 -16.10 -15.13
N LEU A 66 8.38 -16.43 -14.27
CA LEU A 66 8.97 -17.78 -14.21
C LEU A 66 7.93 -18.83 -13.80
N VAL A 67 7.12 -18.55 -12.78
CA VAL A 67 6.03 -19.42 -12.33
C VAL A 67 5.01 -19.64 -13.45
N ASN A 68 4.71 -18.60 -14.23
CA ASN A 68 3.84 -18.70 -15.40
C ASN A 68 4.45 -19.56 -16.52
N VAL A 69 5.75 -19.43 -16.80
CA VAL A 69 6.49 -20.28 -17.76
C VAL A 69 6.49 -21.75 -17.33
N LEU A 70 6.51 -22.02 -16.02
CA LEU A 70 6.40 -23.37 -15.46
C LEU A 70 4.95 -23.90 -15.43
N GLU A 71 3.99 -23.17 -15.99
CA GLU A 71 2.56 -23.49 -16.02
C GLU A 71 1.92 -23.69 -14.62
N ILE A 72 2.55 -23.10 -13.59
CA ILE A 72 2.05 -23.16 -12.21
C ILE A 72 1.01 -22.05 -12.00
N ASN A 73 -0.27 -22.42 -12.03
CA ASN A 73 -1.38 -21.51 -11.79
C ASN A 73 -1.76 -21.52 -10.30
N TRP A 74 -1.30 -20.52 -9.54
CA TRP A 74 -1.55 -20.41 -8.10
C TRP A 74 -2.59 -19.34 -7.74
N ALA A 75 -2.72 -18.29 -8.56
CA ALA A 75 -3.69 -17.22 -8.38
C ALA A 75 -4.13 -16.62 -9.72
N GLU A 76 -5.30 -15.99 -9.76
CA GLU A 76 -5.74 -15.18 -10.89
C GLU A 76 -4.74 -14.05 -11.18
N LEU A 77 -4.56 -13.69 -12.46
CA LEU A 77 -3.61 -12.66 -12.88
C LEU A 77 -3.80 -11.32 -12.13
N SER A 78 -5.05 -10.94 -11.89
CA SER A 78 -5.39 -9.75 -11.10
C SER A 78 -4.85 -9.82 -9.68
N VAL A 79 -5.02 -10.96 -8.99
CA VAL A 79 -4.50 -11.20 -7.64
C VAL A 79 -2.99 -11.12 -7.62
N GLN A 80 -2.32 -11.73 -8.60
CA GLN A 80 -0.86 -11.65 -8.74
C GLN A 80 -0.38 -10.19 -8.89
N MET A 81 -1.06 -9.38 -9.70
CA MET A 81 -0.71 -7.96 -9.87
C MET A 81 -0.88 -7.16 -8.57
N PHE A 82 -1.98 -7.37 -7.84
CA PHE A 82 -2.23 -6.69 -6.57
C PHE A 82 -1.19 -7.05 -5.51
N ILE A 83 -0.81 -8.34 -5.39
CA ILE A 83 0.24 -8.76 -4.46
C ILE A 83 1.55 -8.03 -4.74
N GLY A 84 1.96 -7.94 -6.01
CA GLY A 84 3.17 -7.20 -6.40
C GLY A 84 3.13 -5.72 -6.00
N LEU A 85 1.98 -5.08 -6.23
CA LEU A 85 1.76 -3.67 -5.88
C LEU A 85 1.82 -3.46 -4.35
N PHE A 86 1.13 -4.30 -3.58
CA PHE A 86 1.13 -4.21 -2.12
C PHE A 86 2.51 -4.53 -1.52
N LEU A 87 3.21 -5.52 -2.06
CA LEU A 87 4.57 -5.86 -1.63
C LEU A 87 5.54 -4.68 -1.86
N SER A 88 5.54 -4.13 -3.07
CA SER A 88 6.40 -2.99 -3.42
C SER A 88 6.11 -1.76 -2.55
N THR A 89 4.83 -1.42 -2.37
CA THR A 89 4.43 -0.28 -1.55
C THR A 89 4.74 -0.49 -0.07
N ALA A 90 4.58 -1.70 0.47
CA ALA A 90 4.96 -2.00 1.85
C ALA A 90 6.47 -1.78 2.08
N VAL A 91 7.31 -2.20 1.13
CA VAL A 91 8.76 -1.95 1.19
C VAL A 91 9.06 -0.45 1.11
N PHE A 92 8.43 0.27 0.19
CA PHE A 92 8.59 1.72 0.08
C PHE A 92 8.26 2.43 1.40
N VAL A 93 7.08 2.12 1.96
CA VAL A 93 6.58 2.72 3.20
C VAL A 93 7.50 2.35 4.37
N GLY A 94 7.86 1.07 4.51
CA GLY A 94 8.75 0.59 5.55
C GLY A 94 10.10 1.30 5.55
N VAL A 95 10.80 1.29 4.40
CA VAL A 95 12.09 1.98 4.27
C VAL A 95 11.96 3.47 4.57
N SER A 96 10.87 4.10 4.11
CA SER A 96 10.63 5.52 4.39
C SER A 96 10.37 5.81 5.87
N ILE A 97 9.67 4.92 6.59
CA ILE A 97 9.38 5.06 8.03
C ILE A 97 10.66 4.91 8.84
N PHE A 98 11.46 3.88 8.56
CA PHE A 98 12.68 3.60 9.32
C PHE A 98 13.81 4.61 9.06
N ASN A 99 13.76 5.35 7.95
CA ASN A 99 14.70 6.43 7.64
C ASN A 99 14.10 7.84 7.91
N ASP A 100 13.04 7.94 8.72
CA ASP A 100 12.43 9.21 9.14
C ASP A 100 12.02 10.15 7.99
N ALA A 101 11.71 9.57 6.83
CA ALA A 101 11.37 10.29 5.60
C ALA A 101 9.87 10.19 5.25
N TYR A 102 9.13 9.37 6.00
CA TYR A 102 7.70 9.18 5.79
C TYR A 102 6.85 10.24 6.49
N PHE A 103 7.17 10.58 7.75
CA PHE A 103 6.40 11.53 8.55
C PHE A 103 7.18 12.83 8.77
N THR A 104 6.52 13.97 8.51
CA THR A 104 7.05 15.30 8.86
C THR A 104 6.62 15.74 10.27
N SER A 105 5.65 15.06 10.88
CA SER A 105 5.16 15.38 12.23
C SER A 105 4.51 14.19 12.94
N ASN A 106 4.50 14.20 14.28
CA ASN A 106 3.82 13.20 15.10
C ASN A 106 2.29 13.16 14.88
N LYS A 107 1.68 14.29 14.51
CA LYS A 107 0.26 14.34 14.14
C LYS A 107 -0.01 13.50 12.88
N GLY A 108 0.90 13.57 11.89
CA GLY A 108 0.85 12.72 10.70
C GLY A 108 0.94 11.23 11.03
N ARG A 109 1.79 10.85 11.99
CA ARG A 109 1.96 9.47 12.45
C ARG A 109 0.67 8.90 13.07
N LYS A 110 0.05 9.63 14.00
CA LYS A 110 -1.23 9.22 14.63
C LYS A 110 -2.37 9.17 13.62
N SER A 111 -2.41 10.12 12.68
CA SER A 111 -3.41 10.13 11.60
C SER A 111 -3.31 8.89 10.71
N LEU A 112 -2.09 8.45 10.36
CA LEU A 112 -1.91 7.23 9.57
C LEU A 112 -2.35 5.98 10.33
N LEU A 113 -1.99 5.84 11.61
CA LEU A 113 -2.41 4.69 12.42
C LEU A 113 -3.94 4.56 12.47
N GLY A 114 -4.67 5.67 12.62
CA GLY A 114 -6.13 5.67 12.59
C GLY A 114 -6.69 5.22 11.24
N ILE A 115 -6.13 5.71 10.13
CA ILE A 115 -6.55 5.31 8.78
C ILE A 115 -6.27 3.82 8.54
N LEU A 116 -5.09 3.32 8.91
CA LEU A 116 -4.72 1.92 8.73
C LEU A 116 -5.60 0.99 9.58
N ALA A 117 -5.90 1.37 10.82
CA ALA A 117 -6.81 0.62 11.68
C ALA A 117 -8.24 0.60 11.11
N PHE A 118 -8.70 1.71 10.55
CA PHE A 118 -9.99 1.79 9.86
C PHE A 118 -10.04 0.88 8.62
N ILE A 119 -9.01 0.90 7.76
CA ILE A 119 -8.91 0.03 6.59
C ILE A 119 -8.94 -1.44 7.02
N ALA A 120 -8.08 -1.84 7.95
CA ALA A 120 -8.02 -3.23 8.42
C ALA A 120 -9.36 -3.67 9.03
N GLY A 121 -10.03 -2.80 9.81
CA GLY A 121 -11.35 -3.07 10.38
C GLY A 121 -12.44 -3.20 9.31
N ALA A 122 -12.45 -2.32 8.31
CA ALA A 122 -13.41 -2.36 7.21
C ALA A 122 -13.27 -3.64 6.37
N GLU A 123 -12.04 -4.02 6.01
CA GLU A 123 -11.77 -5.26 5.29
C GLU A 123 -12.17 -6.50 6.12
N TYR A 124 -11.86 -6.51 7.43
CA TYR A 124 -12.29 -7.58 8.33
C TYR A 124 -13.81 -7.76 8.36
N LEU A 125 -14.57 -6.66 8.44
CA LEU A 125 -16.03 -6.73 8.39
C LEU A 125 -16.51 -7.24 7.02
N GLY A 126 -15.92 -6.76 5.93
CA GLY A 126 -16.23 -7.23 4.58
C GLY A 126 -15.98 -8.73 4.38
N ILE A 127 -14.94 -9.27 5.02
CA ILE A 127 -14.63 -10.70 5.06
C ILE A 127 -15.64 -11.45 5.95
N ALA A 128 -15.91 -10.95 7.16
CA ALA A 128 -16.74 -11.63 8.14
C ALA A 128 -18.22 -11.73 7.73
N PHE A 129 -18.74 -10.74 7.00
CA PHE A 129 -20.12 -10.71 6.52
C PHE A 129 -20.29 -11.21 5.08
N GLY A 130 -19.20 -11.48 4.37
CA GLY A 130 -19.24 -11.94 2.98
C GLY A 130 -19.19 -13.47 2.88
N ASN A 131 -20.18 -14.09 2.25
CA ASN A 131 -20.08 -15.49 1.80
C ASN A 131 -19.16 -15.57 0.59
N LYS A 132 -17.84 -15.50 0.83
CA LYS A 132 -16.81 -15.48 -0.20
C LYS A 132 -16.07 -16.81 -0.26
N THR A 133 -15.85 -17.31 -1.46
CA THR A 133 -14.95 -18.42 -1.73
C THR A 133 -13.61 -17.86 -2.17
N PHE A 134 -12.58 -17.91 -1.32
CA PHE A 134 -11.27 -17.30 -1.64
C PHE A 134 -10.45 -18.07 -2.67
N VAL A 135 -10.72 -19.37 -2.80
CA VAL A 135 -10.03 -20.27 -3.71
C VAL A 135 -11.08 -21.00 -4.54
N THR A 136 -10.94 -20.93 -5.86
CA THR A 136 -11.80 -21.64 -6.81
C THR A 136 -10.92 -22.54 -7.66
N ASN A 137 -11.24 -23.84 -7.72
CA ASN A 137 -10.47 -24.83 -8.49
C ASN A 137 -8.97 -24.88 -8.12
N GLY A 138 -8.64 -24.69 -6.84
CA GLY A 138 -7.24 -24.67 -6.36
C GLY A 138 -6.46 -23.39 -6.67
N ILE A 139 -7.11 -22.38 -7.25
CA ILE A 139 -6.50 -21.09 -7.62
C ILE A 139 -7.11 -19.98 -6.75
N ALA A 140 -6.26 -19.12 -6.19
CA ALA A 140 -6.73 -17.94 -5.46
C ALA A 140 -7.40 -16.95 -6.40
N ASN A 141 -8.63 -16.56 -6.11
CA ASN A 141 -9.42 -15.65 -6.93
C ASN A 141 -9.49 -14.23 -6.33
N LEU A 142 -10.14 -13.30 -7.03
CA LEU A 142 -10.27 -11.91 -6.60
C LEU A 142 -10.89 -11.69 -5.22
N ASP A 143 -11.67 -12.64 -4.68
CA ASP A 143 -12.25 -12.50 -3.35
C ASP A 143 -11.21 -12.55 -2.22
N ILE A 144 -9.97 -12.96 -2.52
CA ILE A 144 -8.85 -12.92 -1.57
C ILE A 144 -8.24 -11.52 -1.40
N ILE A 145 -8.56 -10.56 -2.27
CA ILE A 145 -7.99 -9.20 -2.24
C ILE A 145 -8.20 -8.50 -0.87
N PRO A 146 -9.39 -8.50 -0.26
CA PRO A 146 -9.59 -7.97 1.10
C PRO A 146 -8.60 -8.50 2.14
N ILE A 147 -8.28 -9.81 2.08
CA ILE A 147 -7.31 -10.43 2.98
C ILE A 147 -5.91 -9.87 2.72
N ILE A 148 -5.52 -9.73 1.46
CA ILE A 148 -4.22 -9.16 1.07
C ILE A 148 -4.10 -7.70 1.54
N VAL A 149 -5.15 -6.89 1.33
CA VAL A 149 -5.21 -5.48 1.77
C VAL A 149 -5.10 -5.40 3.30
N MET A 150 -5.80 -6.29 4.02
CA MET A 150 -5.73 -6.37 5.48
C MET A 150 -4.32 -6.69 5.97
N ILE A 151 -3.65 -7.70 5.38
CA ILE A 151 -2.26 -8.06 5.72
C ILE A 151 -1.31 -6.89 5.43
N TRP A 152 -1.48 -6.23 4.29
CA TRP A 152 -0.70 -5.05 3.92
C TRP A 152 -0.88 -3.91 4.92
N ALA A 153 -2.12 -3.56 5.28
CA ALA A 153 -2.41 -2.51 6.25
C ALA A 153 -1.82 -2.82 7.64
N ILE A 154 -1.96 -4.06 8.10
CA ILE A 154 -1.39 -4.54 9.37
C ILE A 154 0.14 -4.45 9.33
N SER A 155 0.78 -4.85 8.23
CA SER A 155 2.24 -4.77 8.12
C SER A 155 2.77 -3.35 8.28
N ILE A 156 2.12 -2.36 7.66
CA ILE A 156 2.50 -0.95 7.78
C ILE A 156 2.21 -0.45 9.19
N PHE A 157 1.06 -0.82 9.76
CA PHE A 157 0.70 -0.46 11.13
C PHE A 157 1.79 -0.91 12.12
N LEU A 158 2.23 -2.18 12.02
CA LEU A 158 3.30 -2.72 12.85
C LEU A 158 4.62 -1.97 12.65
N MET A 159 5.01 -1.64 11.42
CA MET A 159 6.22 -0.85 11.15
C MET A 159 6.19 0.52 11.86
N VAL A 160 5.04 1.21 11.83
CA VAL A 160 4.87 2.49 12.53
C VAL A 160 4.96 2.32 14.05
N VAL A 161 4.34 1.29 14.61
CA VAL A 161 4.40 1.00 16.05
C VAL A 161 5.82 0.67 16.48
N ILE A 162 6.52 -0.21 15.76
CA ILE A 162 7.91 -0.58 16.03
C ILE A 162 8.80 0.66 16.00
N LYS A 163 8.72 1.49 14.94
CA LYS A 163 9.50 2.73 14.86
C LYS A 163 9.19 3.68 16.03
N THR A 164 7.94 3.76 16.45
CA THR A 164 7.55 4.59 17.61
C THR A 164 8.16 4.08 18.93
N ILE A 165 8.29 2.76 19.09
CA ILE A 165 8.94 2.17 20.27
C ILE A 165 10.45 2.45 20.24
N ILE A 166 11.09 2.28 19.07
CA ILE A 166 12.52 2.56 18.88
C ILE A 166 12.82 4.03 19.19
N ASP A 167 12.03 4.96 18.63
CA ASP A 167 12.20 6.40 18.84
C ASP A 167 12.09 6.79 20.32
N LYS A 168 11.20 6.13 21.08
CA LYS A 168 11.05 6.39 22.52
C LYS A 168 12.25 5.94 23.32
N LYS A 169 12.76 4.73 23.06
CA LYS A 169 13.93 4.19 23.76
C LYS A 169 15.17 5.05 23.53
N ALA A 170 15.37 5.52 22.30
CA ALA A 170 16.51 6.38 21.96
C ALA A 170 16.50 7.78 22.62
N VAL A 171 15.38 8.19 23.22
CA VAL A 171 15.27 9.46 23.97
C VAL A 171 15.50 9.24 25.47
N GLU A 172 15.35 8.01 25.95
CA GLU A 172 15.53 7.62 27.36
C GLU A 172 17.00 7.23 27.68
N GLU A 173 17.80 6.89 26.65
CA GLU A 173 19.26 6.68 26.71
C GLU A 173 20.04 8.00 26.52
#